data_AF-A0A1X7UY05-F1
#
_entry.id   AF-A0A1X7UY05-F1
#
_cell.length_a   1.000
_cell.length_b   1.000
_cell.length_c   1.000
_cell.angle_alpha   90.00
_cell.angle_beta   90.00
_cell.angle_gamma   90.00
#
_symmetry.space_group_name_H-M   'P 1'
#
loop_
_entity.id
_entity.type
_entity.pdbx_description
1 polymer ?
#
loop_
_entity_poly.entity_id
_entity_poly.type
_entity_poly.pdbx_seq_one_letter_code
_entity_poly.pdbx_strand_id
1 'polypeptide(L)' 'MAAATTSVRGAKESLRQSLRKTLKQMKVQQRKEESLILTKKLLSHKAYQEASRISVYLSMPEEVDTIA' A
#
# COMPACT_ATOMS: atom_id res chain seq x y z
N MET A 1 9.09 -17.35 25.50
CA MET A 1 8.91 -16.21 24.57
C MET A 1 9.07 -16.58 23.08
N ALA A 2 9.98 -17.49 22.69
CA ALA A 2 10.19 -17.88 21.28
C ALA A 2 8.95 -18.45 20.54
N ALA A 3 8.04 -19.14 21.25
CA ALA A 3 6.81 -19.67 20.64
C ALA A 3 5.83 -18.57 20.20
N ALA A 4 5.72 -17.47 20.97
CA ALA A 4 4.84 -16.34 20.65
C ALA A 4 5.36 -15.51 19.47
N THR A 5 6.68 -15.38 19.31
CA THR A 5 7.27 -14.72 18.14
C THR A 5 7.07 -15.55 16.87
N THR A 6 7.10 -16.88 16.97
CA THR A 6 6.87 -17.80 15.86
C THR A 6 5.40 -17.81 15.42
N SER A 7 4.45 -17.77 16.36
CA SER A 7 3.02 -17.69 16.04
C SER A 7 2.66 -16.37 15.35
N VAL A 8 3.21 -15.24 15.82
CA VAL A 8 3.02 -13.94 15.17
C VAL A 8 3.64 -13.91 13.77
N ARG A 9 4.82 -14.53 13.57
CA ARG A 9 5.44 -14.65 12.25
C ARG A 9 4.57 -15.45 11.29
N GLY A 10 4.05 -16.60 11.73
CA GLY A 10 3.15 -17.44 10.93
C GLY A 10 1.87 -16.70 10.54
N ALA A 11 1.26 -15.97 11.48
CA ALA A 11 0.07 -15.16 11.21
C ALA A 11 0.34 -14.04 10.19
N LYS A 12 1.47 -13.32 10.32
CA LYS A 12 1.88 -12.29 9.34
C LYS A 12 2.08 -12.89 7.95
N GLU A 13 2.68 -14.06 7.86
CA GLU A 13 2.94 -14.70 6.57
C GLU A 13 1.65 -15.13 5.88
N SER A 14 0.73 -15.76 6.62
CA SER A 14 -0.59 -16.12 6.11
C SER A 14 -1.36 -14.89 5.59
N LEU A 15 -1.34 -13.78 6.34
CA LEU A 15 -1.97 -12.53 5.93
C LEU A 15 -1.33 -11.95 4.66
N ARG A 16 0.01 -11.91 4.55
CA ARG A 16 0.69 -11.42 3.35
C ARG A 16 0.32 -12.22 2.11
N GLN A 17 0.23 -13.55 2.23
CA GLN A 17 -0.16 -14.41 1.11
C GLN A 17 -1.59 -14.14 0.65
N SER A 18 -2.51 -13.97 1.61
CA SER A 18 -3.89 -13.58 1.33
C SER A 18 -3.96 -12.23 0.62
N LEU A 19 -3.28 -11.20 1.13
CA LEU A 19 -3.27 -9.86 0.54
C LEU A 19 -2.69 -9.85 -0.88
N ARG A 20 -1.55 -10.50 -1.11
CA ARG A 20 -0.95 -10.62 -2.46
C ARG A 20 -1.90 -11.27 -3.45
N LYS A 21 -2.62 -12.33 -3.03
CA LYS A 21 -3.62 -12.97 -3.90
C LYS A 21 -4.73 -12.00 -4.29
N THR A 22 -5.25 -11.24 -3.33
CA THR A 22 -6.29 -10.23 -3.60
C THR A 22 -5.79 -9.12 -4.50
N LEU A 23 -4.60 -8.57 -4.23
CA LEU A 23 -4.03 -7.47 -5.02
C LEU A 23 -3.73 -7.88 -6.47
N LYS A 24 -3.29 -9.12 -6.71
CA LYS A 24 -3.09 -9.68 -8.06
C LYS A 24 -4.37 -9.81 -8.87
N GLN A 25 -5.52 -9.96 -8.21
CA GLN A 25 -6.81 -10.10 -8.88
C GLN A 25 -7.45 -8.76 -9.25
N MET A 26 -6.92 -7.65 -8.71
CA MET A 26 -7.41 -6.30 -9.01
C MET A 26 -7.06 -5.90 -10.44
N LYS A 27 -8.04 -5.40 -11.19
CA LYS A 27 -7.80 -4.92 -12.56
C LYS A 27 -6.96 -3.64 -12.54
N VAL A 28 -6.08 -3.49 -13.52
CA VAL A 28 -5.22 -2.30 -13.69
C VAL A 28 -6.05 -1.00 -13.70
N GLN A 29 -7.19 -0.99 -14.39
CA GLN A 29 -8.06 0.18 -14.46
C GLN A 29 -8.65 0.56 -13.10
N GLN A 30 -9.11 -0.43 -12.32
CA GLN A 30 -9.64 -0.19 -10.97
C GLN A 30 -8.56 0.37 -10.06
N ARG A 31 -7.34 -0.18 -10.14
CA ARG A 31 -6.18 0.34 -9.38
C ARG A 31 -5.88 1.79 -9.73
N LYS A 32 -5.94 2.16 -11.01
CA LYS A 32 -5.69 3.53 -11.46
C LYS A 32 -6.74 4.50 -10.91
N GLU A 33 -8.02 4.11 -10.94
CA GLU A 33 -9.12 4.91 -10.39
C GLU A 33 -8.96 5.14 -8.88
N GLU A 34 -8.67 4.06 -8.14
CA GLU A 34 -8.44 4.16 -6.69
C GLU A 34 -7.19 4.97 -6.35
N SER A 35 -6.11 4.82 -7.13
CA SER A 35 -4.88 5.59 -6.96
C SER A 35 -5.15 7.09 -7.13
N LEU A 36 -5.94 7.49 -8.13
CA LEU A 36 -6.30 8.89 -8.35
C LEU A 36 -7.13 9.48 -7.19
N ILE A 37 -8.02 8.68 -6.59
CA ILE A 37 -8.77 9.10 -5.39
C ILE A 37 -7.82 9.30 -4.21
N LEU A 38 -6.85 8.39 -4.02
CA LEU A 38 -5.86 8.51 -2.95
C LEU A 38 -4.93 9.70 -3.17
N THR A 39 -4.48 9.96 -4.40
CA THR A 39 -3.65 11.13 -4.74
C THR A 39 -4.38 12.42 -4.40
N LYS A 40 -5.66 12.55 -4.76
CA LYS A 40 -6.46 13.73 -4.38
C LYS A 40 -6.53 13.93 -2.86
N LYS A 41 -6.72 12.85 -2.10
CA LYS A 41 -6.72 12.89 -0.63
C LYS A 41 -5.36 13.24 -0.03
N LEU A 42 -4.28 12.72 -0.62
CA LEU A 42 -2.92 12.99 -0.19
C LEU A 42 -2.58 14.47 -0.40
N LEU A 43 -2.87 15.01 -1.58
CA LEU A 43 -2.60 16.41 -1.92
C LEU A 43 -3.42 17.40 -1.07
N SER A 44 -4.61 17.00 -0.59
CA SER A 44 -5.40 17.82 0.34
C SER A 44 -5.03 17.62 1.81
N HIS A 45 -4.12 16.70 2.13
CA HIS A 45 -3.75 16.40 3.51
C HIS A 45 -2.75 17.42 4.06
N LYS A 46 -3.06 18.00 5.22
CA LYS A 46 -2.24 19.03 5.88
C LYS A 46 -0.77 18.62 6.02
N ALA A 47 -0.51 17.40 6.52
CA ALA A 47 0.87 16.93 6.70
C ALA A 47 1.65 16.79 5.38
N TYR A 48 0.97 16.57 4.25
CA TYR A 48 1.62 16.54 2.94
C TYR A 48 1.95 17.96 2.46
N GLN A 49 1.03 18.91 2.66
CA GLN A 49 1.21 20.31 2.28
C GLN A 49 2.28 21.03 3.10
N GLU A 50 2.42 20.69 4.38
CA GLU A 50 3.41 21.28 5.28
C GLU A 50 4.80 20.64 5.19
N ALA A 51 4.93 19.51 4.50
CA ALA A 51 6.20 18.80 4.37
C ALA A 51 7.15 19.52 3.40
N SER A 52 8.34 19.89 3.87
CA SER A 52 9.41 20.44 3.03
C SER A 52 10.27 19.36 2.36
N ARG A 53 10.18 18.11 2.83
CA ARG A 53 10.93 16.95 2.32
C ARG A 53 10.02 15.73 2.37
N ILE A 54 9.91 15.04 1.24
CA ILE A 54 9.02 13.88 1.09
C ILE A 54 9.85 12.70 0.62
N SER A 55 9.69 11.55 1.29
CA SER A 55 10.16 10.27 0.79
C SER A 55 8.98 9.56 0.15
N VAL A 56 9.14 9.14 -1.10
CA VAL A 56 8.13 8.43 -1.87
C VAL A 56 8.77 7.22 -2.52
N TYR A 57 8.04 6.10 -2.57
CA TYR A 57 8.48 4.90 -3.26
C TYR A 57 8.08 4.95 -4.74
N LEU A 58 8.80 4.20 -5.57
CA LEU A 58 8.40 3.94 -6.95
C LEU A 58 7.50 2.72 -6.96
N SER A 59 6.28 2.91 -7.47
CA SER A 59 5.21 1.91 -7.36
C SER A 59 5.50 0.63 -8.13
N MET A 60 5.19 -0.50 -7.51
CA MET A 60 5.10 -1.81 -8.17
C MET A 60 3.67 -2.08 -8.67
N PRO A 61 3.46 -3.04 -9.59
CA PRO A 61 2.14 -3.29 -10.20
C PRO A 61 1.00 -3.63 -9.24
N GLU A 62 1.32 -4.07 -8.02
CA GLU A 62 0.34 -4.45 -6.99
C GLU A 62 0.10 -3.35 -5.94
N GLU A 63 0.77 -2.20 -6.08
CA GLU A 63 0.72 -1.08 -5.13
C GLU A 63 -0.20 0.06 -5.63
N VAL A 64 -0.30 1.13 -4.85
CA VAL A 64 -0.96 2.38 -5.26
C VAL A 64 -0.01 3.12 -6.20
N ASP A 65 -0.51 3.66 -7.30
CA ASP A 65 0.31 4.39 -8.28
C ASP A 65 0.72 5.77 -7.74
N THR A 66 2.03 6.00 -7.65
CA THR A 66 2.67 7.24 -7.18
C THR A 66 3.18 8.15 -8.30
N ILE A 67 2.99 7.79 -9.57
CA ILE A 67 3.46 8.55 -10.75
C ILE A 67 2.30 9.22 -11.52
N ALA A 68 1.08 8.71 -11.37
CA ALA A 68 -0.11 9.09 -12.14
C ALA A 68 -0.52 10.57 -12.11
#